data_AF-A0A254RU35-F1
#
_entry.id   AF-A0A254RU35-F1
#
_cell.length_a   1.000
_cell.length_b   1.000
_cell.length_c   1.000
_cell.angle_alpha   90.00
_cell.angle_beta   90.00
_cell.angle_gamma   90.00
#
_symmetry.space_group_name_H-M   'P 1'
#
loop_
_entity.id
_entity.type
_entity.pdbx_description
1 polymer ?
#
loop_
_entity_poly.entity_id
_entity_poly.type
_entity_poly.pdbx_seq_one_letter_code
_entity_poly.pdbx_strand_id
1 'polypeptide(L)'
;MINLSSKEQCCGCKACGDVCPKKAISFKTDIEGFWYPEVDQNLCIDCKLCEKVCPIINIDSLKKNDLPQSECHAAIHKNIEIRFDSTSGGLFSALAEATYKAGGYVGGAIFTEDYGVKFFISNNKKDLSTLRSSKYLQSDTEGLYIAVRDLVKAGERVLVCGSPCQMAALRAFLKKDYENLIIVDFICRGTNSPKVFRKYLDYLEDRFGSKVVYYKAKNKELGWRQLTSKIRFANGQTLYDTRDINYFTVGYLNTGVYSRPSCYDCKFKDFPRISDITLADLWGAEKIVGKDLDGDMGTSLVMVNSQKGMKYFESIKASINEQIIPFKSVLAKNPALVKPLNPPLVDREQFYKDLDSSSFGAVAKKYISRPIDSPISSKRKLKNILGFVKAVIRVSGFSLSTWWKNIYYNLLCSRVHTTISLKHYVLISKHVVLELHPKSCLKVNGILKIGEKKFANSKLETRVLIEDGATWQVDDDWVLFYGSDLEIFKNALFHVEGIGGTNINSTIICGEHIHFGRGVMIGRAVTIRDNNGNHYIARRGYKNTRPVHIGQHAWLCEGCTIIAGAKIGDGAIIGAKALVASAVPAFTMVAGNPAQVVDEDVYWKY
;
A
#
# COMPACT_ATOMS: atom_id res chain seq x y z
N MET A 1 38.41 13.90 16.43
CA MET A 1 37.05 13.53 16.86
C MET A 1 36.07 13.88 15.75
N ILE A 2 34.93 13.18 15.68
CA ILE A 2 33.90 13.49 14.67
C ILE A 2 33.44 14.94 14.87
N ASN A 3 33.49 15.72 13.79
CA ASN A 3 33.06 17.09 13.75
C ASN A 3 32.28 17.30 12.46
N LEU A 4 31.05 17.79 12.58
CA LEU A 4 30.16 18.00 11.44
C LEU A 4 30.16 19.48 11.08
N SER A 5 30.63 19.82 9.88
CA SER A 5 30.51 21.20 9.38
C SER A 5 29.14 21.46 8.76
N SER A 6 28.41 20.40 8.37
CA SER A 6 27.04 20.50 7.85
C SER A 6 26.21 19.24 8.11
N LYS A 7 24.89 19.37 8.00
CA LYS A 7 23.93 18.27 8.26
C LYS A 7 23.99 17.16 7.19
N GLU A 8 24.46 17.49 6.00
CA GLU A 8 24.59 16.58 4.85
C GLU A 8 25.70 15.54 5.08
N GLN A 9 26.68 15.85 5.94
CA GLN A 9 27.82 14.99 6.24
C GLN A 9 27.53 13.87 7.25
N CYS A 10 26.29 13.75 7.74
CA CYS A 10 25.90 12.71 8.68
C CYS A 10 24.73 11.90 8.10
N CYS A 11 24.83 10.57 8.08
CA CYS A 11 23.69 9.71 7.71
C CYS A 11 22.83 9.27 8.91
N GLY A 12 23.19 9.68 10.13
CA GLY A 12 22.43 9.39 11.35
C GLY A 12 22.53 7.93 11.82
N CYS A 13 23.57 7.19 11.43
CA CYS A 13 23.74 5.76 11.73
C CYS A 13 24.18 5.45 13.17
N LYS A 14 24.48 6.43 14.03
CA LYS A 14 24.95 6.24 15.43
C LYS A 14 26.20 5.38 15.68
N ALA A 15 26.89 4.83 14.66
CA ALA A 15 28.10 4.01 14.85
C ALA A 15 29.23 4.73 15.62
N CYS A 16 29.32 6.05 15.52
CA CYS A 16 30.26 6.86 16.30
C CYS A 16 30.00 6.78 17.82
N GLY A 17 28.74 6.69 18.24
CA GLY A 17 28.34 6.48 19.63
C GLY A 17 28.69 5.08 20.11
N ASP A 18 28.33 4.06 19.34
CA ASP A 18 28.62 2.64 19.66
C ASP A 18 30.12 2.35 19.81
N VAL A 19 30.99 3.02 19.04
CA VAL A 19 32.45 2.83 19.16
C VAL A 19 33.07 3.65 20.29
N CYS A 20 32.29 4.57 20.88
CA CYS A 20 32.54 5.47 22.00
C CYS A 20 33.11 4.85 23.29
N PRO A 21 34.43 4.68 23.56
CA PRO A 21 34.85 4.00 24.80
C PRO A 21 34.57 4.84 26.06
N LYS A 22 34.46 6.16 25.92
CA LYS A 22 34.17 7.10 27.02
C LYS A 22 32.72 7.55 27.06
N LYS A 23 31.86 7.02 26.16
CA LYS A 23 30.48 7.49 25.97
C LYS A 23 30.38 9.02 25.82
N ALA A 24 31.39 9.63 25.19
CA ALA A 24 31.50 11.07 25.00
C ALA A 24 30.64 11.61 23.86
N ILE A 25 29.82 10.77 23.21
CA ILE A 25 29.01 11.16 22.04
C ILE A 25 27.55 10.91 22.38
N SER A 26 26.77 11.99 22.42
CA SER A 26 25.31 11.96 22.53
C SER A 26 24.67 12.30 21.18
N PHE A 27 23.34 12.20 21.08
CA PHE A 27 22.62 12.51 19.84
C PHE A 27 21.48 13.48 20.12
N LYS A 28 21.55 14.68 19.53
CA LYS A 28 20.47 15.68 19.62
C LYS A 28 19.61 15.66 18.37
N THR A 29 18.30 15.67 18.58
CA THR A 29 17.29 15.77 17.52
C THR A 29 17.11 17.24 17.14
N ASP A 30 17.13 17.53 15.85
CA ASP A 30 16.92 18.88 15.34
C ASP A 30 15.43 19.22 15.11
N ILE A 31 15.16 20.42 14.60
CA ILE A 31 13.80 20.86 14.27
C ILE A 31 13.13 20.02 13.18
N GLU A 32 13.88 19.21 12.44
CA GLU A 32 13.33 18.36 11.38
C GLU A 32 13.03 16.95 11.90
N GLY A 33 13.36 16.67 13.17
CA GLY A 33 13.21 15.34 13.75
C GLY A 33 14.36 14.38 13.44
N PHE A 34 15.47 14.86 12.87
CA PHE A 34 16.67 14.05 12.63
C PHE A 34 17.68 14.24 13.75
N TRP A 35 18.33 13.16 14.16
CA TRP A 35 19.41 13.24 15.15
C TRP A 35 20.80 13.36 14.53
N TYR A 36 21.67 14.06 15.26
CA TYR A 36 23.07 14.33 14.93
C TYR A 36 23.97 14.11 16.16
N PRO A 37 25.19 13.60 15.99
CA PRO A 37 26.13 13.40 17.09
C PRO A 37 26.61 14.73 17.67
N GLU A 38 26.70 14.80 19.00
CA GLU A 38 27.32 15.88 19.74
C GLU A 38 28.39 15.31 20.67
N VAL A 39 29.61 15.85 20.56
CA VAL A 39 30.78 15.37 21.28
C VAL A 39 31.00 16.22 22.54
N ASP A 40 30.95 15.58 23.70
CA ASP A 40 31.39 16.17 24.95
C ASP A 40 32.93 16.23 24.97
N GLN A 41 33.48 17.45 24.91
CA GLN A 41 34.92 17.70 24.88
C GLN A 41 35.62 17.28 26.18
N ASN A 42 34.91 17.29 27.31
CA ASN A 42 35.51 16.94 28.61
C ASN A 42 35.68 15.42 28.76
N LEU A 43 34.84 14.63 28.08
CA LEU A 43 34.92 13.17 28.09
C LEU A 43 35.73 12.60 26.91
N CYS A 44 35.83 13.36 25.81
CA CYS A 44 36.50 12.92 24.60
C CYS A 44 38.03 12.85 24.78
N ILE A 45 38.59 11.67 24.51
CA ILE A 45 40.04 11.43 24.56
C ILE A 45 40.71 11.50 23.17
N ASP A 46 40.03 12.08 22.18
CA ASP A 46 40.47 12.23 20.79
C ASP A 46 41.09 10.98 20.10
N CYS A 47 40.64 9.78 20.48
CA CYS A 47 41.14 8.49 19.93
C CYS A 47 40.84 8.24 18.44
N LYS A 48 40.12 9.15 17.77
CA LYS A 48 39.67 9.09 16.36
C LYS A 48 38.82 7.88 15.97
N LEU A 49 38.36 7.04 16.91
CA LEU A 49 37.56 5.86 16.60
C LEU A 49 36.24 6.20 15.89
N CYS A 50 35.57 7.28 16.31
CA CYS A 50 34.33 7.76 15.70
C CYS A 50 34.48 8.11 14.21
N GLU A 51 35.65 8.62 13.79
CA GLU A 51 35.95 8.90 12.38
C GLU A 51 36.21 7.61 11.61
N LYS A 52 36.96 6.67 12.20
CA LYS A 52 37.30 5.38 11.60
C LYS A 52 36.08 4.50 11.31
N VAL A 53 35.00 4.63 12.09
CA VAL A 53 33.74 3.90 11.86
C VAL A 53 32.72 4.71 11.06
N CYS A 54 32.98 5.97 10.74
CA CYS A 54 32.04 6.81 10.01
C CYS A 54 31.94 6.32 8.55
N PRO A 55 30.75 5.89 8.09
CA PRO A 55 30.60 5.33 6.76
C PRO A 55 30.73 6.37 5.64
N ILE A 56 30.53 7.66 5.94
CA ILE A 56 30.69 8.76 4.98
C ILE A 56 32.17 9.07 4.78
N ILE A 57 32.95 9.17 5.86
CA ILE A 57 34.40 9.45 5.79
C ILE A 57 35.13 8.30 5.08
N ASN A 58 34.74 7.06 5.33
CA ASN A 58 35.48 5.88 4.85
C ASN A 58 34.84 5.23 3.60
N ILE A 59 33.91 5.92 2.92
CA ILE A 59 33.08 5.32 1.86
C ILE A 59 33.88 4.62 0.76
N ASP A 60 34.96 5.23 0.29
CA ASP A 60 35.75 4.70 -0.83
C ASP A 60 36.39 3.35 -0.49
N SER A 61 36.79 3.16 0.76
CA SER A 61 37.34 1.88 1.26
C SER A 61 36.27 0.81 1.48
N LEU A 62 35.01 1.21 1.64
CA LEU A 62 33.88 0.33 1.96
C LEU A 62 33.14 -0.19 0.71
N LYS A 63 33.20 0.53 -0.41
CA LYS A 63 32.63 0.12 -1.70
C LYS A 63 33.48 -0.98 -2.36
N LYS A 64 33.45 -2.18 -1.79
CA LYS A 64 34.21 -3.33 -2.29
C LYS A 64 33.43 -4.63 -2.19
N ASN A 65 33.56 -5.47 -3.19
CA ASN A 65 33.06 -6.84 -3.19
C ASN A 65 33.88 -7.68 -4.20
N ASP A 66 33.75 -9.01 -4.09
CA ASP A 66 34.53 -10.00 -4.84
C ASP A 66 33.86 -10.47 -6.15
N LEU A 67 32.73 -9.84 -6.53
CA LEU A 67 32.13 -10.00 -7.86
C LEU A 67 32.40 -8.74 -8.72
N PRO A 68 32.76 -8.91 -10.01
CA PRO A 68 33.00 -7.77 -10.92
C PRO A 68 31.71 -6.99 -11.23
N GLN A 69 30.56 -7.66 -11.22
CA GLN A 69 29.24 -7.08 -11.40
C GLN A 69 28.22 -7.93 -10.63
N SER A 70 27.19 -7.28 -10.07
CA SER A 70 26.13 -7.99 -9.38
C SER A 70 25.31 -8.88 -10.33
N GLU A 71 24.99 -10.10 -9.90
CA GLU A 71 23.99 -10.94 -10.57
C GLU A 71 22.60 -10.51 -10.13
N CYS A 72 21.70 -10.31 -11.09
CA CYS A 72 20.38 -9.75 -10.84
C CYS A 72 19.29 -10.79 -11.08
N HIS A 73 18.41 -10.96 -10.08
CA HIS A 73 17.28 -11.88 -10.14
C HIS A 73 15.98 -11.12 -9.89
N ALA A 74 14.96 -11.44 -10.65
CA ALA A 74 13.58 -11.17 -10.28
C ALA A 74 13.07 -12.37 -9.46
N ALA A 75 12.52 -12.14 -8.27
CA ALA A 75 12.07 -13.24 -7.43
C ALA A 75 10.81 -12.92 -6.64
N ILE A 76 10.03 -13.97 -6.35
CA ILE A 76 8.87 -13.95 -5.47
C ILE A 76 8.90 -15.15 -4.53
N HIS A 77 8.40 -14.97 -3.31
CA HIS A 77 8.18 -16.03 -2.35
C HIS A 77 7.02 -16.93 -2.80
N LYS A 78 7.18 -18.26 -2.65
CA LYS A 78 6.13 -19.24 -3.03
C LYS A 78 4.93 -19.21 -2.08
N ASN A 79 5.17 -19.02 -0.79
CA ASN A 79 4.09 -18.80 0.18
C ASN A 79 3.43 -17.42 -0.08
N ILE A 80 2.13 -17.46 -0.39
CA ILE A 80 1.34 -16.27 -0.75
C ILE A 80 1.14 -15.30 0.42
N GLU A 81 0.99 -15.79 1.66
CA GLU A 81 0.84 -14.95 2.84
C GLU A 81 2.11 -14.13 3.09
N ILE A 82 3.28 -14.77 2.99
CA ILE A 82 4.57 -14.07 3.12
C ILE A 82 4.72 -13.03 2.01
N ARG A 83 4.37 -13.39 0.77
CA ARG A 83 4.41 -12.45 -0.35
C ARG A 83 3.46 -11.29 -0.09
N PHE A 84 2.22 -11.54 0.28
CA PHE A 84 1.19 -10.53 0.51
C PHE A 84 1.54 -9.60 1.69
N ASP A 85 2.11 -10.18 2.75
CA ASP A 85 2.48 -9.41 3.93
C ASP A 85 3.80 -8.64 3.76
N SER A 86 4.60 -8.98 2.75
CA SER A 86 5.84 -8.27 2.43
C SER A 86 5.61 -7.04 1.56
N THR A 87 6.52 -6.07 1.62
CA THR A 87 6.46 -4.87 0.75
C THR A 87 6.57 -5.19 -0.74
N SER A 88 7.29 -6.26 -1.11
CA SER A 88 7.60 -6.63 -2.50
C SER A 88 7.44 -8.14 -2.71
N GLY A 89 8.33 -8.82 -3.44
CA GLY A 89 8.28 -10.27 -3.66
C GLY A 89 8.44 -11.15 -2.40
N GLY A 90 8.88 -10.61 -1.26
CA GLY A 90 9.02 -11.38 0.00
C GLY A 90 10.41 -11.96 0.26
N LEU A 91 11.44 -11.40 -0.39
CA LEU A 91 12.79 -11.98 -0.38
C LEU A 91 13.55 -11.77 0.92
N PHE A 92 13.31 -10.67 1.64
CA PHE A 92 13.84 -10.53 3.00
C PHE A 92 13.36 -11.68 3.91
N SER A 93 12.08 -12.06 3.81
CA SER A 93 11.54 -13.18 4.59
C SER A 93 12.17 -14.51 4.19
N ALA A 94 12.38 -14.79 2.90
CA ALA A 94 13.08 -16.00 2.48
C ALA A 94 14.49 -16.12 3.09
N LEU A 95 15.26 -15.02 3.04
CA LEU A 95 16.61 -14.96 3.62
C LEU A 95 16.58 -15.11 5.15
N ALA A 96 15.64 -14.44 5.82
CA ALA A 96 15.49 -14.54 7.26
C ALA A 96 15.11 -15.97 7.71
N GLU A 97 14.18 -16.63 7.01
CA GLU A 97 13.78 -18.00 7.31
C GLU A 97 14.94 -19.00 7.19
N ALA A 98 15.80 -18.84 6.17
CA ALA A 98 17.01 -19.67 6.06
C ALA A 98 17.98 -19.43 7.22
N THR A 99 18.14 -18.18 7.67
CA THR A 99 18.95 -17.86 8.85
C THR A 99 18.39 -18.53 10.12
N TYR A 100 17.08 -18.37 10.37
CA TYR A 100 16.43 -18.98 11.54
C TYR A 100 16.49 -20.50 11.50
N LYS A 101 16.29 -21.12 10.33
CA LYS A 101 16.41 -22.58 10.15
C LYS A 101 17.82 -23.08 10.49
N ALA A 102 18.84 -22.25 10.28
CA ALA A 102 20.22 -22.55 10.64
C ALA A 102 20.58 -22.16 12.09
N GLY A 103 19.59 -21.82 12.92
CA GLY A 103 19.78 -21.40 14.32
C GLY A 103 20.34 -20.00 14.50
N GLY A 104 20.38 -19.18 13.44
CA GLY A 104 21.00 -17.86 13.46
C GLY A 104 20.08 -16.72 13.90
N TYR A 105 20.67 -15.52 13.95
CA TYR A 105 20.03 -14.27 14.31
C TYR A 105 19.73 -13.42 13.08
N VAL A 106 18.53 -12.83 13.04
CA VAL A 106 18.12 -11.90 11.99
C VAL A 106 17.94 -10.51 12.59
N GLY A 107 18.64 -9.53 12.01
CA GLY A 107 18.58 -8.12 12.36
C GLY A 107 17.87 -7.28 11.29
N GLY A 108 17.06 -6.33 11.72
CA GLY A 108 16.35 -5.39 10.85
C GLY A 108 15.61 -4.31 11.64
N ALA A 109 14.75 -3.56 10.95
CA ALA A 109 14.01 -2.46 11.55
C ALA A 109 12.57 -2.85 11.95
N ILE A 110 12.16 -2.45 13.15
CA ILE A 110 10.80 -2.63 13.69
C ILE A 110 10.20 -1.27 14.06
N PHE A 111 8.87 -1.18 14.06
CA PHE A 111 8.19 -0.05 14.67
C PHE A 111 8.27 -0.14 16.20
N THR A 112 8.40 1.01 16.86
CA THR A 112 8.12 1.15 18.29
C THR A 112 6.62 1.36 18.51
N GLU A 113 6.16 1.33 19.77
CA GLU A 113 4.74 1.49 20.11
C GLU A 113 4.16 2.83 19.64
N ASP A 114 4.98 3.88 19.56
CA ASP A 114 4.62 5.21 19.07
C ASP A 114 4.81 5.39 17.55
N TYR A 115 5.11 4.30 16.83
CA TYR A 115 5.47 4.26 15.40
C TYR A 115 6.76 4.99 15.01
N GLY A 116 7.65 5.24 15.97
CA GLY A 116 9.08 5.40 15.69
C GLY A 116 9.68 4.12 15.11
N VAL A 117 10.95 4.14 14.71
CA VAL A 117 11.62 2.96 14.14
C VAL A 117 12.94 2.72 14.85
N LYS A 118 13.17 1.48 15.27
CA LYS A 118 14.44 1.04 15.87
C LYS A 118 14.92 -0.24 15.22
N PHE A 119 16.22 -0.50 15.32
CA PHE A 119 16.78 -1.79 14.99
C PHE A 119 16.49 -2.82 16.08
N PHE A 120 16.35 -4.05 15.63
CA PHE A 120 16.07 -5.21 16.44
C PHE A 120 16.79 -6.41 15.82
N ILE A 121 17.35 -7.27 16.67
CA ILE A 121 18.01 -8.51 16.26
C ILE A 121 17.54 -9.65 17.16
N SER A 122 17.17 -10.78 16.57
CA SER A 122 16.58 -11.90 17.29
C SER A 122 16.86 -13.21 16.57
N ASN A 123 16.96 -14.30 17.33
CA ASN A 123 17.00 -15.68 16.83
C ASN A 123 15.62 -16.38 16.88
N ASN A 124 14.57 -15.68 17.32
CA ASN A 124 13.22 -16.22 17.37
C ASN A 124 12.48 -15.98 16.05
N LYS A 125 12.15 -17.07 15.34
CA LYS A 125 11.40 -17.03 14.07
C LYS A 125 10.08 -16.26 14.17
N LYS A 126 9.43 -16.24 15.34
CA LYS A 126 8.14 -15.54 15.53
C LYS A 126 8.26 -14.02 15.30
N ASP A 127 9.46 -13.45 15.43
CA ASP A 127 9.70 -12.01 15.25
C ASP A 127 9.78 -11.59 13.77
N LEU A 128 9.77 -12.56 12.84
CA LEU A 128 9.88 -12.29 11.40
C LEU A 128 8.74 -11.39 10.89
N SER A 129 7.51 -11.56 11.38
CA SER A 129 6.38 -10.72 10.99
C SER A 129 6.62 -9.25 11.34
N THR A 130 7.20 -8.98 12.51
CA THR A 130 7.55 -7.63 12.97
C THR A 130 8.70 -7.03 12.16
N LEU A 131 9.69 -7.84 11.78
CA LEU A 131 10.82 -7.44 10.94
C LEU A 131 10.42 -7.19 9.47
N ARG A 132 9.37 -7.86 8.99
CA ARG A 132 8.89 -7.78 7.61
C ARG A 132 8.45 -6.35 7.26
N SER A 133 8.44 -6.07 5.96
CA SER A 133 8.00 -4.82 5.36
C SER A 133 8.91 -3.61 5.62
N SER A 134 8.85 -2.63 4.71
CA SER A 134 9.65 -1.41 4.77
C SER A 134 9.06 -0.39 5.74
N LYS A 135 9.94 0.21 6.54
CA LYS A 135 9.62 1.36 7.40
C LYS A 135 10.34 2.58 6.83
N TYR A 136 9.58 3.52 6.26
CA TYR A 136 10.12 4.63 5.47
C TYR A 136 10.60 5.82 6.32
N LEU A 137 11.31 5.57 7.43
CA LEU A 137 11.73 6.59 8.40
C LEU A 137 13.19 6.37 8.81
N GLN A 138 13.78 7.36 9.49
CA GLN A 138 15.04 7.16 10.20
C GLN A 138 14.86 6.10 11.28
N SER A 139 15.67 5.03 11.22
CA SER A 139 15.68 3.99 12.25
C SER A 139 16.83 4.19 13.22
N ASP A 140 16.53 4.05 14.51
CA ASP A 140 17.53 4.07 15.58
C ASP A 140 18.37 2.79 15.56
N THR A 141 19.68 2.95 15.42
CA THR A 141 20.68 1.87 15.33
C THR A 141 21.56 1.79 16.57
N GLU A 142 21.21 2.48 17.66
CA GLU A 142 21.96 2.43 18.91
C GLU A 142 22.17 0.99 19.41
N GLY A 143 23.42 0.64 19.72
CA GLY A 143 23.80 -0.69 20.20
C GLY A 143 23.79 -1.80 19.13
N LEU A 144 23.27 -1.55 17.93
CA LEU A 144 23.20 -2.55 16.86
C LEU A 144 24.58 -3.10 16.51
N TYR A 145 25.55 -2.21 16.32
CA TYR A 145 26.86 -2.62 15.78
C TYR A 145 27.65 -3.42 16.82
N ILE A 146 27.49 -3.05 18.09
CA ILE A 146 28.01 -3.81 19.24
C ILE A 146 27.40 -5.21 19.26
N ALA A 147 26.06 -5.32 19.21
CA ALA A 147 25.36 -6.60 19.26
C ALA A 147 25.78 -7.53 18.11
N VAL A 148 25.83 -7.02 16.87
CA VAL A 148 26.26 -7.82 15.72
C VAL A 148 27.70 -8.28 15.86
N ARG A 149 28.62 -7.39 16.27
CA ARG A 149 30.03 -7.74 16.52
C ARG A 149 30.15 -8.88 17.52
N ASP A 150 29.41 -8.80 18.61
CA ASP A 150 29.51 -9.77 19.70
C ASP A 150 28.95 -11.13 19.27
N LEU A 151 27.83 -11.17 18.55
CA LEU A 151 27.27 -12.39 17.96
C LEU A 151 28.23 -13.05 16.96
N VAL A 152 28.77 -12.29 16.00
CA VAL A 152 29.65 -12.88 14.98
C VAL A 152 30.98 -13.35 15.57
N LYS A 153 31.47 -12.69 16.63
CA LYS A 153 32.64 -13.14 17.39
C LYS A 153 32.38 -14.39 18.21
N ALA A 154 31.15 -14.59 18.69
CA ALA A 154 30.71 -15.82 19.35
C ALA A 154 30.52 -17.00 18.39
N GLY A 155 30.70 -16.79 17.08
CA GLY A 155 30.52 -17.82 16.05
C GLY A 155 29.08 -17.97 15.56
N GLU A 156 28.17 -17.11 16.02
CA GLU A 156 26.76 -17.16 15.65
C GLU A 156 26.56 -16.79 14.18
N ARG A 157 25.60 -17.44 13.52
CA ARG A 157 25.17 -17.02 12.17
C ARG A 157 24.28 -15.80 12.29
N VAL A 158 24.58 -14.75 11.54
CA VAL A 158 23.86 -13.50 11.59
C VAL A 158 23.50 -13.03 10.18
N LEU A 159 22.25 -12.62 9.98
CA LEU A 159 21.83 -11.85 8.82
C LEU A 159 21.35 -10.49 9.31
N VAL A 160 21.85 -9.40 8.73
CA VAL A 160 21.38 -8.03 9.06
C VAL A 160 20.93 -7.34 7.80
N CYS A 161 19.72 -6.77 7.83
CA CYS A 161 19.16 -5.97 6.74
C CYS A 161 18.97 -4.52 7.16
N GLY A 162 19.54 -3.58 6.41
CA GLY A 162 19.40 -2.15 6.69
C GLY A 162 19.58 -1.26 5.46
N SER A 163 19.51 0.05 5.66
CA SER A 163 19.82 0.96 4.56
C SER A 163 21.31 0.90 4.19
N PRO A 164 21.69 1.24 2.94
CA PRO A 164 23.09 1.14 2.50
C PRO A 164 24.08 1.87 3.41
N CYS A 165 23.70 3.03 3.96
CA CYS A 165 24.55 3.79 4.87
C CYS A 165 24.71 3.13 6.25
N GLN A 166 23.68 2.41 6.74
CA GLN A 166 23.75 1.65 7.98
C GLN A 166 24.60 0.39 7.81
N MET A 167 24.48 -0.29 6.66
CA MET A 167 25.29 -1.48 6.38
C MET A 167 26.76 -1.14 6.12
N ALA A 168 27.03 0.02 5.51
CA ALA A 168 28.38 0.58 5.47
C ALA A 168 28.95 0.86 6.87
N ALA A 169 28.14 1.43 7.76
CA ALA A 169 28.55 1.68 9.14
C ALA A 169 28.88 0.37 9.87
N LEU A 170 28.07 -0.67 9.67
CA LEU A 170 28.33 -2.00 10.23
C LEU A 170 29.66 -2.56 9.75
N ARG A 171 29.91 -2.54 8.43
CA ARG A 171 31.17 -3.06 7.87
C ARG A 171 32.38 -2.28 8.36
N ALA A 172 32.28 -0.95 8.45
CA ALA A 172 33.32 -0.08 9.01
C ALA A 172 33.58 -0.39 10.49
N PHE A 173 32.53 -0.60 11.28
CA PHE A 173 32.60 -0.91 12.70
C PHE A 173 33.30 -2.26 12.97
N LEU A 174 33.01 -3.28 12.15
CA LEU A 174 33.58 -4.63 12.28
C LEU A 174 35.05 -4.71 11.86
N LYS A 175 35.52 -3.81 10.99
CA LYS A 175 36.90 -3.70 10.45
C LYS A 175 37.39 -4.88 9.61
N LYS A 176 36.65 -6.00 9.58
CA LYS A 176 36.91 -7.16 8.73
C LYS A 176 35.58 -7.81 8.32
N ASP A 177 35.65 -8.62 7.27
CA ASP A 177 34.54 -9.45 6.85
C ASP A 177 34.47 -10.73 7.70
N TYR A 178 33.25 -11.25 7.90
CA TYR A 178 32.96 -12.44 8.69
C TYR A 178 32.17 -13.43 7.82
N GLU A 179 32.59 -14.70 7.80
CA GLU A 179 31.91 -15.76 7.02
C GLU A 179 30.51 -16.09 7.56
N ASN A 180 30.32 -15.97 8.87
CA ASN A 180 29.05 -16.18 9.57
C ASN A 180 28.13 -14.94 9.57
N LEU A 181 28.45 -13.89 8.82
CA LEU A 181 27.62 -12.69 8.68
C LEU A 181 27.18 -12.50 7.23
N ILE A 182 25.88 -12.38 7.00
CA ILE A 182 25.30 -11.93 5.72
C ILE A 182 24.80 -10.50 5.89
N ILE A 183 25.40 -9.57 5.13
CA ILE A 183 24.98 -8.17 5.11
C ILE A 183 24.01 -7.98 3.95
N VAL A 184 22.78 -7.60 4.26
CA VAL A 184 21.74 -7.28 3.27
C VAL A 184 21.45 -5.79 3.31
N ASP A 185 21.39 -5.14 2.15
CA ASP A 185 20.83 -3.79 2.05
C ASP A 185 19.66 -3.75 1.08
N PHE A 186 19.12 -2.56 0.86
CA PHE A 186 18.09 -2.35 -0.14
C PHE A 186 18.32 -1.06 -0.94
N ILE A 187 17.71 -0.99 -2.13
CA ILE A 187 17.71 0.24 -2.93
C ILE A 187 16.92 1.31 -2.18
N CYS A 188 17.66 2.17 -1.50
CA CYS A 188 17.11 3.22 -0.65
C CYS A 188 16.99 4.52 -1.44
N ARG A 189 15.76 5.00 -1.61
CA ARG A 189 15.51 6.31 -2.21
C ARG A 189 15.97 7.45 -1.29
N GLY A 190 15.59 7.41 -0.02
CA GLY A 190 15.95 8.37 1.03
C GLY A 190 15.25 8.04 2.35
N THR A 191 15.72 8.66 3.42
CA THR A 191 15.20 8.46 4.78
C THR A 191 14.31 9.62 5.17
N ASN A 192 13.04 9.38 5.50
CA ASN A 192 12.13 10.46 5.88
C ASN A 192 12.27 10.86 7.36
N SER A 193 11.88 12.10 7.63
CA SER A 193 11.77 12.71 8.95
C SER A 193 10.78 11.94 9.85
N PRO A 194 11.24 11.48 11.03
CA PRO A 194 10.35 10.98 12.08
C PRO A 194 9.29 12.01 12.50
N LYS A 195 9.63 13.29 12.56
CA LYS A 195 8.72 14.39 12.94
C LYS A 195 7.57 14.55 11.95
N VAL A 196 7.86 14.56 10.65
CA VAL A 196 6.82 14.67 9.61
C VAL A 196 5.83 13.51 9.71
N PHE A 197 6.34 12.29 9.94
CA PHE A 197 5.48 11.12 10.06
C PHE A 197 4.62 11.15 11.33
N ARG A 198 5.19 11.54 12.48
CA ARG A 198 4.41 11.71 13.72
C ARG A 198 3.28 12.71 13.52
N LYS A 199 3.58 13.88 12.92
CA LYS A 199 2.57 14.91 12.60
C LYS A 199 1.51 14.41 11.61
N TYR A 200 1.87 13.54 10.67
CA TYR A 200 0.92 12.87 9.77
C TYR A 200 -0.02 11.92 10.54
N LEU A 201 0.52 11.11 11.46
CA LEU A 201 -0.30 10.25 12.31
C LEU A 201 -1.23 11.07 13.21
N ASP A 202 -0.74 12.14 13.85
CA ASP A 202 -1.57 13.04 14.67
C ASP A 202 -2.74 13.60 13.86
N TYR A 203 -2.49 14.02 12.62
CA TYR A 203 -3.53 14.49 11.70
C TYR A 203 -4.56 13.41 11.37
N LEU A 204 -4.13 12.15 11.18
CA LEU A 204 -5.07 11.05 10.96
C LEU A 204 -5.88 10.75 12.23
N GLU A 205 -5.25 10.74 13.40
CA GLU A 205 -5.93 10.50 14.67
C GLU A 205 -7.00 11.56 14.97
N ASP A 206 -6.69 12.84 14.70
CA ASP A 206 -7.64 13.95 14.80
C ASP A 206 -8.80 13.78 13.80
N ARG A 207 -8.49 13.52 12.52
CA ARG A 207 -9.49 13.35 11.46
C ARG A 207 -10.48 12.20 11.74
N PHE A 208 -10.00 11.10 12.33
CA PHE A 208 -10.82 9.92 12.62
C PHE A 208 -11.30 9.86 14.08
N GLY A 209 -10.93 10.84 14.91
CA GLY A 209 -11.28 10.88 16.34
C GLY A 209 -10.84 9.63 17.11
N SER A 210 -9.76 8.96 16.69
CA SER A 210 -9.34 7.67 17.24
C SER A 210 -7.84 7.42 17.02
N LYS A 211 -7.21 6.69 17.96
CA LYS A 211 -5.80 6.32 17.88
C LYS A 211 -5.51 5.36 16.73
N VAL A 212 -4.34 5.51 16.11
CA VAL A 212 -3.82 4.54 15.13
C VAL A 212 -3.29 3.33 15.89
N VAL A 213 -3.74 2.14 15.51
CA VAL A 213 -3.33 0.85 16.11
C VAL A 213 -2.66 -0.09 15.11
N TYR A 214 -2.71 0.25 13.81
CA TYR A 214 -1.95 -0.44 12.78
C TYR A 214 -1.55 0.52 11.67
N TYR A 215 -0.33 0.40 11.18
CA TYR A 215 0.16 1.11 10.00
C TYR A 215 1.00 0.19 9.12
N LYS A 216 0.67 0.12 7.83
CA LYS A 216 1.47 -0.60 6.84
C LYS A 216 1.51 0.15 5.51
N ALA A 217 2.70 0.57 5.11
CA ALA A 217 2.94 1.14 3.79
C ALA A 217 2.97 0.03 2.71
N LYS A 218 2.53 0.36 1.50
CA LYS A 218 2.45 -0.56 0.34
C LYS A 218 1.68 -1.85 0.64
N ASN A 219 0.58 -1.74 1.38
CA ASN A 219 -0.42 -2.79 1.48
C ASN A 219 -0.94 -3.16 0.08
N LYS A 220 -1.23 -4.45 -0.12
CA LYS A 220 -1.48 -5.04 -1.45
C LYS A 220 -2.95 -5.40 -1.70
N GLU A 221 -3.85 -5.13 -0.76
CA GLU A 221 -5.29 -5.45 -0.90
C GLU A 221 -5.91 -4.73 -2.10
N LEU A 222 -5.49 -3.49 -2.36
CA LEU A 222 -5.90 -2.72 -3.55
C LEU A 222 -4.93 -2.86 -4.74
N GLY A 223 -3.99 -3.80 -4.68
CA GLY A 223 -2.92 -3.97 -5.66
C GLY A 223 -1.64 -3.21 -5.32
N TRP A 224 -0.49 -3.83 -5.63
CA TRP A 224 0.82 -3.34 -5.21
C TRP A 224 1.18 -1.99 -5.84
N ARG A 225 0.77 -1.74 -7.08
CA ARG A 225 1.04 -0.48 -7.81
C ARG A 225 0.33 0.75 -7.25
N GLN A 226 -0.70 0.55 -6.42
CA GLN A 226 -1.42 1.65 -5.77
C GLN A 226 -0.59 2.30 -4.65
N LEU A 227 0.49 1.64 -4.20
CA LEU A 227 1.35 2.08 -3.09
C LEU A 227 0.53 2.46 -1.84
N THR A 228 -0.53 1.70 -1.58
CA THR A 228 -1.51 2.00 -0.55
C THR A 228 -0.90 1.92 0.84
N SER A 229 -1.12 2.93 1.67
CA SER A 229 -0.91 2.82 3.12
C SER A 229 -2.21 2.34 3.75
N LYS A 230 -2.16 1.22 4.48
CA LYS A 230 -3.28 0.74 5.29
C LYS A 230 -3.10 1.21 6.73
N ILE A 231 -4.10 1.88 7.27
CA ILE A 231 -4.15 2.38 8.64
C ILE A 231 -5.39 1.81 9.31
N ARG A 232 -5.27 1.21 10.49
CA ARG A 232 -6.43 0.83 11.32
C ARG A 232 -6.46 1.69 12.57
N PHE A 233 -7.66 2.06 12.99
CA PHE A 233 -7.90 2.88 14.16
C PHE A 233 -8.52 2.04 15.29
N ALA A 234 -8.31 2.44 16.53
CA ALA A 234 -8.84 1.76 17.72
C ALA A 234 -10.37 1.63 17.71
N ASN A 235 -11.08 2.56 17.07
CA ASN A 235 -12.53 2.51 16.87
C ASN A 235 -13.00 1.49 15.81
N GLY A 236 -12.09 0.69 15.24
CA GLY A 236 -12.38 -0.33 14.23
C GLY A 236 -12.38 0.15 12.78
N GLN A 237 -12.27 1.46 12.53
CA GLN A 237 -12.21 2.01 11.17
C GLN A 237 -10.89 1.67 10.48
N THR A 238 -10.92 1.51 9.16
CA THR A 238 -9.74 1.30 8.33
C THR A 238 -9.66 2.36 7.24
N LEU A 239 -8.46 2.88 6.98
CA LEU A 239 -8.16 3.78 5.87
C LEU A 239 -7.18 3.11 4.89
N TYR A 240 -7.55 3.08 3.61
CA TYR A 240 -6.68 2.71 2.49
C TYR A 240 -6.27 3.97 1.73
N ASP A 241 -5.12 4.54 2.10
CA ASP A 241 -4.63 5.82 1.58
C ASP A 241 -3.68 5.58 0.39
N THR A 242 -4.20 5.68 -0.84
CA THR A 242 -3.48 5.34 -2.08
C THR A 242 -2.53 6.44 -2.53
N ARG A 243 -1.61 6.11 -3.46
CA ARG A 243 -0.57 7.01 -3.99
C ARG A 243 -1.06 8.38 -4.50
N ASP A 244 -2.31 8.48 -4.93
CA ASP A 244 -2.85 9.69 -5.56
C ASP A 244 -3.55 10.62 -4.56
N ILE A 245 -3.81 10.14 -3.33
CA ILE A 245 -4.52 10.87 -2.27
C ILE A 245 -3.70 11.04 -0.98
N ASN A 246 -2.71 10.17 -0.76
CA ASN A 246 -1.91 10.14 0.46
C ASN A 246 -0.89 11.28 0.50
N TYR A 247 -1.13 12.26 1.38
CA TYR A 247 -0.24 13.41 1.55
C TYR A 247 1.18 13.02 1.95
N PHE A 248 1.37 11.99 2.79
CA PHE A 248 2.71 11.57 3.21
C PHE A 248 3.49 10.94 2.04
N THR A 249 2.85 10.02 1.30
CA THR A 249 3.46 9.41 0.11
C THR A 249 3.74 10.45 -0.97
N VAL A 250 2.78 11.32 -1.30
CA VAL A 250 2.96 12.36 -2.33
C VAL A 250 4.02 13.37 -1.90
N GLY A 251 3.99 13.82 -0.64
CA GLY A 251 5.00 14.74 -0.11
C GLY A 251 6.41 14.17 -0.23
N TYR A 252 6.60 12.90 0.17
CA TYR A 252 7.87 12.21 0.00
C TYR A 252 8.27 12.06 -1.48
N LEU A 253 7.35 11.64 -2.33
CA LEU A 253 7.64 11.36 -3.75
C LEU A 253 7.90 12.63 -4.56
N ASN A 254 7.18 13.72 -4.31
CA ASN A 254 7.13 14.85 -5.22
C ASN A 254 7.89 16.08 -4.73
N THR A 255 7.99 16.31 -3.41
CA THR A 255 8.62 17.54 -2.89
C THR A 255 10.08 17.36 -2.48
N GLY A 256 10.45 16.14 -2.07
CA GLY A 256 11.77 15.84 -1.49
C GLY A 256 11.97 16.38 -0.06
N VAL A 257 11.10 17.25 0.47
CA VAL A 257 11.33 18.01 1.72
C VAL A 257 11.36 17.15 2.99
N TYR A 258 10.78 15.95 2.93
CA TYR A 258 10.75 15.03 4.09
C TYR A 258 12.07 14.32 4.32
N SER A 259 12.92 14.26 3.29
CA SER A 259 14.12 13.43 3.33
C SER A 259 15.24 14.08 4.13
N ARG A 260 16.06 13.25 4.76
CA ARG A 260 17.26 13.67 5.49
C ARG A 260 18.22 14.43 4.56
N PRO A 261 18.86 15.52 5.00
CA PRO A 261 19.76 16.32 4.15
C PRO A 261 20.85 15.53 3.44
N SER A 262 21.47 14.55 4.12
CA SER A 262 22.48 13.65 3.55
C SER A 262 21.97 12.79 2.38
N CYS A 263 20.65 12.67 2.18
CA CYS A 263 20.09 11.91 1.07
C CYS A 263 20.13 12.67 -0.27
N TYR A 264 20.28 14.00 -0.25
CA TYR A 264 20.43 14.83 -1.46
C TYR A 264 21.83 14.71 -2.08
N ASP A 265 22.83 14.32 -1.29
CA ASP A 265 24.20 14.01 -1.72
C ASP A 265 24.63 12.62 -1.20
N CYS A 266 23.78 11.62 -1.42
CA CYS A 266 23.99 10.28 -0.88
C CYS A 266 25.20 9.57 -1.50
N LYS A 267 26.23 9.27 -0.69
CA LYS A 267 27.46 8.59 -1.11
C LYS A 267 27.34 7.08 -1.34
N PHE A 268 26.19 6.48 -1.02
CA PHE A 268 25.95 5.03 -1.03
C PHE A 268 25.16 4.53 -2.25
N LYS A 269 24.86 5.43 -3.19
CA LYS A 269 24.14 5.14 -4.43
C LYS A 269 25.11 5.01 -5.59
N ASP A 270 25.90 3.94 -5.51
CA ASP A 270 26.97 3.68 -6.46
C ASP A 270 27.40 2.20 -6.39
N PHE A 271 28.37 1.83 -7.24
CA PHE A 271 29.03 0.54 -7.28
C PHE A 271 30.53 0.66 -6.93
N PRO A 272 31.18 -0.42 -6.49
CA PRO A 272 30.58 -1.68 -6.02
C PRO A 272 29.63 -1.49 -4.83
N ARG A 273 28.65 -2.37 -4.70
CA ARG A 273 27.76 -2.40 -3.52
C ARG A 273 28.56 -2.80 -2.28
N ILE A 274 28.08 -2.44 -1.09
CA ILE A 274 28.74 -2.73 0.19
C ILE A 274 28.25 -4.03 0.83
N SER A 275 26.97 -4.36 0.60
CA SER A 275 26.27 -5.55 1.09
C SER A 275 26.64 -6.79 0.27
N ASP A 276 26.40 -7.97 0.83
CA ASP A 276 26.46 -9.25 0.11
C ASP A 276 25.27 -9.39 -0.85
N ILE A 277 24.09 -8.92 -0.43
CA ILE A 277 22.85 -8.95 -1.22
C ILE A 277 22.14 -7.60 -1.11
N THR A 278 21.71 -7.04 -2.24
CA THR A 278 20.81 -5.87 -2.31
C THR A 278 19.40 -6.31 -2.68
N LEU A 279 18.39 -5.89 -1.92
CA LEU A 279 16.98 -6.11 -2.24
C LEU A 279 16.30 -4.84 -2.77
N ALA A 280 15.30 -5.00 -3.62
CA ALA A 280 14.44 -3.87 -4.01
C ALA A 280 13.12 -4.30 -4.60
N ASP A 281 12.32 -3.29 -4.93
CA ASP A 281 11.21 -3.43 -5.86
C ASP A 281 11.74 -3.53 -7.30
N LEU A 282 11.30 -4.54 -8.05
CA LEU A 282 11.56 -4.61 -9.48
C LEU A 282 10.55 -3.71 -10.24
N TRP A 283 10.84 -2.42 -10.31
CA TRP A 283 9.99 -1.49 -11.05
C TRP A 283 9.89 -1.87 -12.54
N GLY A 284 8.67 -2.00 -13.05
CA GLY A 284 8.40 -2.42 -14.42
C GLY A 284 8.48 -3.93 -14.64
N ALA A 285 8.40 -4.74 -13.57
CA ALA A 285 8.42 -6.20 -13.62
C ALA A 285 7.46 -6.79 -14.67
N GLU A 286 6.29 -6.19 -14.90
CA GLU A 286 5.32 -6.67 -15.88
C GLU A 286 5.85 -6.73 -17.32
N LYS A 287 6.89 -5.93 -17.61
CA LYS A 287 7.58 -5.90 -18.90
C LYS A 287 8.88 -6.70 -18.91
N ILE A 288 9.42 -7.04 -17.73
CA ILE A 288 10.72 -7.71 -17.59
C ILE A 288 10.55 -9.23 -17.43
N VAL A 289 9.58 -9.67 -16.62
CA VAL A 289 9.46 -11.08 -16.18
C VAL A 289 8.07 -11.70 -16.36
N GLY A 290 7.15 -11.00 -17.02
CA GLY A 290 5.82 -11.52 -17.33
C GLY A 290 4.90 -11.68 -16.11
N LYS A 291 3.69 -12.23 -16.34
CA LYS A 291 2.63 -12.30 -15.33
C LYS A 291 2.88 -13.32 -14.22
N ASP A 292 3.63 -14.38 -14.51
CA ASP A 292 3.89 -15.46 -13.56
C ASP A 292 4.72 -14.97 -12.35
N LEU A 293 5.64 -14.03 -12.60
CA LEU A 293 6.42 -13.39 -11.55
C LEU A 293 5.86 -12.04 -11.09
N ASP A 294 4.86 -11.48 -11.78
CA ASP A 294 4.23 -10.21 -11.43
C ASP A 294 2.71 -10.16 -11.68
N GLY A 295 1.95 -10.61 -10.67
CA GLY A 295 0.49 -10.47 -10.59
C GLY A 295 0.03 -9.19 -9.88
N ASP A 296 0.83 -8.12 -9.92
CA ASP A 296 0.58 -6.90 -9.15
C ASP A 296 0.54 -7.14 -7.62
N MET A 297 1.32 -8.11 -7.17
CA MET A 297 1.57 -8.42 -5.76
C MET A 297 3.02 -8.15 -5.37
N GLY A 298 3.73 -7.35 -6.17
CA GLY A 298 5.15 -7.06 -6.01
C GLY A 298 6.05 -8.21 -6.47
N THR A 299 7.19 -7.82 -7.03
CA THR A 299 8.27 -8.69 -7.47
C THR A 299 9.55 -8.07 -6.95
N SER A 300 10.34 -8.85 -6.21
CA SER A 300 11.60 -8.34 -5.70
C SER A 300 12.66 -8.41 -6.78
N LEU A 301 13.45 -7.35 -6.87
CA LEU A 301 14.78 -7.42 -7.41
C LEU A 301 15.73 -7.90 -6.31
N VAL A 302 16.56 -8.88 -6.62
CA VAL A 302 17.69 -9.33 -5.81
C VAL A 302 18.96 -9.09 -6.61
N MET A 303 19.89 -8.33 -6.06
CA MET A 303 21.24 -8.17 -6.61
C MET A 303 22.22 -8.89 -5.70
N VAL A 304 22.82 -9.95 -6.19
CA VAL A 304 23.87 -10.68 -5.49
C VAL A 304 25.19 -9.99 -5.78
N ASN A 305 25.86 -9.50 -4.75
CA ASN A 305 27.03 -8.64 -4.89
C ASN A 305 28.35 -9.32 -4.52
N SER A 306 28.30 -10.44 -3.79
CA SER A 306 29.49 -11.19 -3.37
C SER A 306 29.36 -12.70 -3.61
N GLN A 307 30.47 -13.43 -3.66
CA GLN A 307 30.45 -14.91 -3.74
C GLN A 307 29.76 -15.53 -2.51
N LYS A 308 29.97 -14.92 -1.33
CA LYS A 308 29.27 -15.30 -0.10
C LYS A 308 27.75 -15.09 -0.22
N GLY A 309 27.34 -13.94 -0.76
CA GLY A 309 25.94 -13.64 -1.08
C GLY A 309 25.34 -14.65 -2.06
N MET A 310 26.10 -15.06 -3.08
CA MET A 310 25.67 -16.07 -4.06
C MET A 310 25.38 -17.41 -3.40
N LYS A 311 26.34 -17.94 -2.63
CA LYS A 311 26.17 -19.20 -1.88
C LYS A 311 24.96 -19.13 -0.94
N TYR A 312 24.76 -17.99 -0.30
CA TYR A 312 23.63 -17.80 0.61
C TYR A 312 22.29 -17.73 -0.14
N PHE A 313 22.23 -17.04 -1.28
CA PHE A 313 21.03 -16.94 -2.10
C PHE A 313 20.60 -18.29 -2.69
N GLU A 314 21.55 -19.15 -3.09
CA GLU A 314 21.24 -20.53 -3.51
C GLU A 314 20.47 -21.32 -2.43
N SER A 315 20.75 -21.06 -1.14
CA SER A 315 20.08 -21.77 -0.04
C SER A 315 18.59 -21.50 0.08
N ILE A 316 18.08 -20.42 -0.55
CA ILE A 316 16.65 -20.05 -0.49
C ILE A 316 15.86 -20.41 -1.75
N LYS A 317 16.49 -20.95 -2.80
CA LYS A 317 15.81 -21.24 -4.08
C LYS A 317 14.60 -22.16 -3.98
N ALA A 318 14.60 -23.09 -3.01
CA ALA A 318 13.46 -23.95 -2.76
C ALA A 318 12.19 -23.16 -2.36
N SER A 319 12.34 -22.01 -1.69
CA SER A 319 11.24 -21.19 -1.16
C SER A 319 10.75 -20.10 -2.13
N ILE A 320 11.43 -19.90 -3.25
CA ILE A 320 11.16 -18.81 -4.19
C ILE A 320 10.95 -19.29 -5.62
N ASN A 321 10.22 -18.50 -6.41
CA ASN A 321 10.27 -18.57 -7.87
C ASN A 321 11.13 -17.41 -8.35
N GLU A 322 12.07 -17.68 -9.26
CA GLU A 322 13.01 -16.68 -9.74
C GLU A 322 13.22 -16.70 -11.26
N GLN A 323 13.77 -15.61 -11.76
CA GLN A 323 14.29 -15.48 -13.12
C GLN A 323 15.51 -14.56 -13.09
N ILE A 324 16.62 -14.99 -13.68
CA ILE A 324 17.80 -14.14 -13.89
C ILE A 324 17.45 -13.04 -14.89
N ILE A 325 17.84 -11.80 -14.60
CA ILE A 325 17.56 -10.63 -15.44
C ILE A 325 18.84 -9.82 -15.72
N PRO A 326 18.95 -9.16 -16.88
CA PRO A 326 20.14 -8.38 -17.20
C PRO A 326 20.31 -7.18 -16.28
N PHE A 327 21.53 -6.95 -15.78
CA PHE A 327 21.86 -5.79 -14.93
C PHE A 327 21.43 -4.44 -15.52
N LYS A 328 21.55 -4.26 -16.85
CA LYS A 328 21.13 -3.05 -17.56
C LYS A 328 19.62 -2.75 -17.40
N SER A 329 18.79 -3.78 -17.31
CA SER A 329 17.33 -3.62 -17.13
C SER A 329 16.99 -3.02 -15.76
N VAL A 330 17.80 -3.34 -14.75
CA VAL A 330 17.66 -2.87 -13.38
C VAL A 330 17.95 -1.37 -13.28
N LEU A 331 19.07 -0.91 -13.85
CA LEU A 331 19.49 0.50 -13.78
C LEU A 331 18.43 1.46 -14.37
N ALA A 332 17.79 1.07 -15.47
CA ALA A 332 16.82 1.92 -16.16
C ALA A 332 15.56 2.22 -15.32
N LYS A 333 15.21 1.35 -14.37
CA LYS A 333 13.96 1.44 -13.59
C LYS A 333 14.18 1.71 -12.12
N ASN A 334 15.42 1.60 -11.64
CA ASN A 334 15.81 1.89 -10.26
C ASN A 334 16.82 3.04 -10.20
N PRO A 335 16.43 4.30 -10.48
CA PRO A 335 17.37 5.43 -10.49
C PRO A 335 18.02 5.67 -9.12
N ALA A 336 17.37 5.26 -8.04
CA ALA A 336 17.92 5.35 -6.68
C ALA A 336 19.16 4.46 -6.45
N LEU A 337 19.54 3.59 -7.39
CA LEU A 337 20.82 2.86 -7.33
C LEU A 337 22.02 3.76 -7.55
N VAL A 338 21.89 4.75 -8.43
CA VAL A 338 23.02 5.55 -8.95
C VAL A 338 22.81 7.06 -8.80
N LYS A 339 21.62 7.49 -8.37
CA LYS A 339 21.28 8.91 -8.28
C LYS A 339 20.75 9.30 -6.89
N PRO A 340 21.38 10.28 -6.22
CA PRO A 340 20.84 10.96 -5.04
C PRO A 340 19.43 11.53 -5.26
N LEU A 341 18.74 11.86 -4.17
CA LEU A 341 17.49 12.60 -4.29
C LEU A 341 17.76 14.01 -4.82
N ASN A 342 16.82 14.55 -5.58
CA ASN A 342 16.86 15.98 -5.89
C ASN A 342 16.65 16.78 -4.59
N PRO A 343 17.24 17.98 -4.47
CA PRO A 343 16.95 18.90 -3.39
C PRO A 343 15.45 19.21 -3.25
N PRO A 344 15.00 19.71 -2.08
CA PRO A 344 13.61 20.10 -1.87
C PRO A 344 13.11 21.07 -2.93
N LEU A 345 11.89 20.83 -3.44
CA LEU A 345 11.21 21.74 -4.39
C LEU A 345 10.41 22.86 -3.70
N VAL A 346 10.39 22.84 -2.37
CA VAL A 346 9.75 23.86 -1.54
C VAL A 346 10.77 24.38 -0.53
N ASP A 347 10.52 25.56 0.03
CA ASP A 347 11.33 26.10 1.11
C ASP A 347 11.29 25.16 2.32
N ARG A 348 12.42 24.49 2.57
CA ARG A 348 12.56 23.49 3.63
C ARG A 348 12.43 24.12 5.01
N GLU A 349 13.08 25.26 5.23
CA GLU A 349 13.11 25.89 6.55
C GLU A 349 11.71 26.37 6.92
N GLN A 350 11.03 27.05 5.98
CA GLN A 350 9.66 27.49 6.20
C GLN A 350 8.69 26.30 6.36
N PHE A 351 8.89 25.21 5.60
CA PHE A 351 8.07 24.00 5.75
C PHE A 351 8.11 23.45 7.19
N TYR A 352 9.29 23.34 7.80
CA TYR A 352 9.41 22.82 9.17
C TYR A 352 8.94 23.83 10.24
N LYS A 353 9.12 25.14 10.02
CA LYS A 353 8.53 26.19 10.87
C LYS A 353 7.00 26.14 10.88
N ASP A 354 6.39 25.94 9.70
CA ASP A 354 4.94 25.76 9.58
C ASP A 354 4.47 24.45 10.23
N LEU A 355 5.25 23.38 10.13
CA LEU A 355 4.95 22.08 10.76
C LEU A 355 4.94 22.16 12.30
N ASP A 356 5.69 23.09 12.89
CA ASP A 356 5.66 23.35 14.33
C ASP A 356 4.45 24.17 14.77
N SER A 357 4.04 25.14 13.96
CA SER A 357 2.98 26.09 14.30
C SER A 357 1.59 25.67 13.83
N SER A 358 1.46 24.67 12.94
CA SER A 358 0.20 24.26 12.32
C SER A 358 0.00 22.74 12.31
N SER A 359 -1.24 22.30 12.02
CA SER A 359 -1.54 20.88 11.80
C SER A 359 -0.91 20.38 10.49
N PHE A 360 -0.55 19.10 10.42
CA PHE A 360 0.01 18.50 9.19
C PHE A 360 -0.93 18.70 7.99
N GLY A 361 -2.25 18.59 8.17
CA GLY A 361 -3.22 18.78 7.09
C GLY A 361 -3.17 20.19 6.48
N ALA A 362 -2.96 21.23 7.29
CA ALA A 362 -2.82 22.61 6.79
C ALA A 362 -1.49 22.79 6.02
N VAL A 363 -0.39 22.31 6.59
CA VAL A 363 0.94 22.34 5.94
C VAL A 363 0.92 21.55 4.63
N ALA A 364 0.34 20.36 4.63
CA ALA A 364 0.21 19.52 3.45
C ALA A 364 -0.55 20.21 2.32
N LYS A 365 -1.69 20.86 2.62
CA LYS A 365 -2.45 21.64 1.63
C LYS A 365 -1.66 22.82 1.06
N LYS A 366 -0.78 23.44 1.85
CA LYS A 366 0.07 24.55 1.43
C LYS A 366 1.22 24.12 0.51
N TYR A 367 1.86 22.99 0.80
CA TYR A 367 3.12 22.60 0.15
C TYR A 367 3.03 21.38 -0.78
N ILE A 368 1.92 20.65 -0.78
CA ILE A 368 1.80 19.35 -1.47
C ILE A 368 0.60 19.36 -2.40
N SER A 369 0.89 19.31 -3.70
CA SER A 369 -0.13 19.12 -4.74
C SER A 369 -0.30 17.64 -5.04
N ARG A 370 -1.44 17.05 -4.62
CA ARG A 370 -1.75 15.67 -4.97
C ARG A 370 -2.29 15.57 -6.39
N PRO A 371 -2.12 14.41 -7.05
CA PRO A 371 -2.73 14.18 -8.36
C PRO A 371 -4.24 14.46 -8.40
N ILE A 372 -4.97 14.14 -7.32
CA ILE A 372 -6.41 14.39 -7.21
C ILE A 372 -6.78 15.88 -7.12
N ASP A 373 -5.88 16.73 -6.63
CA ASP A 373 -6.12 18.17 -6.45
C ASP A 373 -5.93 18.94 -7.77
N SER A 374 -5.30 18.33 -8.77
CA SER A 374 -4.96 19.00 -10.04
C SER A 374 -6.15 19.02 -11.01
N PRO A 375 -6.51 20.18 -11.59
CA PRO A 375 -7.60 20.24 -12.57
C PRO A 375 -7.26 19.42 -13.82
N ILE A 376 -8.27 18.75 -14.36
CA ILE A 376 -8.12 17.95 -15.59
C ILE A 376 -7.87 18.88 -16.79
N SER A 377 -6.76 18.67 -17.49
CA SER A 377 -6.39 19.46 -18.68
C SER A 377 -7.38 19.31 -19.84
N SER A 378 -7.50 20.33 -20.70
CA SER A 378 -8.40 20.31 -21.87
C SER A 378 -8.12 19.13 -22.81
N LYS A 379 -6.84 18.77 -23.01
CA LYS A 379 -6.44 17.57 -23.77
C LYS A 379 -7.00 16.29 -23.14
N ARG A 380 -6.99 16.19 -21.81
CA ARG A 380 -7.54 15.04 -21.09
C ARG A 380 -9.06 15.01 -21.13
N LYS A 381 -9.73 16.16 -21.01
CA LYS A 381 -11.19 16.28 -21.20
C LYS A 381 -11.61 15.78 -22.59
N LEU A 382 -10.93 16.20 -23.66
CA LEU A 382 -11.18 15.71 -25.02
C LEU A 382 -10.95 14.19 -25.14
N LYS A 383 -9.86 13.68 -24.54
CA LYS A 383 -9.59 12.23 -24.50
C LYS A 383 -10.68 11.44 -23.76
N ASN A 384 -11.24 12.00 -22.69
CA ASN A 384 -12.35 11.39 -21.96
C ASN A 384 -13.62 11.34 -22.81
N ILE A 385 -13.96 12.41 -23.53
CA ILE A 385 -15.09 12.45 -24.47
C ILE A 385 -14.92 11.43 -25.60
N LEU A 386 -13.74 11.37 -26.23
CA LEU A 386 -13.43 10.36 -27.25
C LEU A 386 -13.48 8.94 -26.68
N GLY A 387 -13.06 8.77 -25.41
CA GLY A 387 -13.15 7.52 -24.67
C GLY A 387 -14.59 7.06 -24.48
N PHE A 388 -15.50 7.98 -24.11
CA PHE A 388 -16.93 7.72 -24.03
C PHE A 388 -17.50 7.28 -25.37
N VAL A 389 -17.23 8.00 -26.46
CA VAL A 389 -17.70 7.63 -27.81
C VAL A 389 -17.22 6.22 -28.18
N LYS A 390 -15.93 5.91 -27.96
CA LYS A 390 -15.38 4.56 -28.21
C LYS A 390 -16.07 3.48 -27.37
N ALA A 391 -16.40 3.79 -26.12
CA ALA A 391 -17.08 2.85 -25.25
C ALA A 391 -18.54 2.62 -25.69
N VAL A 392 -19.26 3.67 -26.09
CA VAL A 392 -20.62 3.57 -26.64
C VAL A 392 -20.64 2.75 -27.94
N ILE A 393 -19.69 2.97 -28.85
CA ILE A 393 -19.52 2.15 -30.07
C ILE A 393 -19.39 0.66 -29.68
N ARG A 394 -18.54 0.35 -28.69
CA ARG A 394 -18.28 -1.03 -28.26
C ARG A 394 -19.53 -1.71 -27.70
N VAL A 395 -20.26 -1.06 -26.79
CA VAL A 395 -21.44 -1.68 -26.15
C VAL A 395 -22.67 -1.72 -27.05
N SER A 396 -22.77 -0.77 -28.00
CA SER A 396 -23.91 -0.67 -28.90
C SER A 396 -23.75 -1.50 -30.17
N GLY A 397 -22.54 -1.61 -30.72
CA GLY A 397 -22.32 -2.15 -32.07
C GLY A 397 -23.24 -1.46 -33.08
N PHE A 398 -23.99 -2.24 -33.87
CA PHE A 398 -24.99 -1.74 -34.81
C PHE A 398 -26.41 -1.49 -34.22
N SER A 399 -26.61 -1.62 -32.90
CA SER A 399 -27.93 -1.43 -32.29
C SER A 399 -28.26 0.05 -32.09
N LEU A 400 -29.06 0.62 -32.99
CA LEU A 400 -29.54 2.01 -32.92
C LEU A 400 -30.26 2.32 -31.60
N SER A 401 -31.07 1.38 -31.09
CA SER A 401 -31.76 1.55 -29.81
C SER A 401 -30.79 1.66 -28.63
N THR A 402 -29.68 0.92 -28.65
CA THR A 402 -28.65 0.98 -27.59
C THR A 402 -27.83 2.27 -27.71
N TRP A 403 -27.52 2.70 -28.94
CA TRP A 403 -26.93 4.02 -29.19
C TRP A 403 -27.79 5.15 -28.61
N TRP A 404 -29.09 5.15 -28.95
CA TRP A 404 -30.02 6.15 -28.46
C TRP A 404 -30.13 6.15 -26.94
N LYS A 405 -30.22 4.97 -26.29
CA LYS A 405 -30.21 4.87 -24.81
C LYS A 405 -28.98 5.56 -24.21
N ASN A 406 -27.78 5.28 -24.71
CA ASN A 406 -26.55 5.87 -24.18
C ASN A 406 -26.47 7.38 -24.42
N ILE A 407 -26.99 7.89 -25.53
CA ILE A 407 -27.08 9.33 -25.79
C ILE A 407 -28.11 9.98 -24.85
N TYR A 408 -29.33 9.44 -24.81
CA TYR A 408 -30.43 9.96 -24.02
C TYR A 408 -30.08 10.05 -22.54
N TYR A 409 -29.63 8.94 -21.94
CA TYR A 409 -29.37 8.92 -20.50
C TYR A 409 -28.14 9.73 -20.07
N ASN A 410 -27.15 9.96 -20.94
CA ASN A 410 -25.99 10.77 -20.57
C ASN A 410 -26.12 12.25 -20.93
N LEU A 411 -26.94 12.61 -21.92
CA LEU A 411 -26.99 13.99 -22.44
C LEU A 411 -28.35 14.67 -22.33
N LEU A 412 -29.45 13.90 -22.31
CA LEU A 412 -30.81 14.45 -22.44
C LEU A 412 -31.70 14.17 -21.22
N CYS A 413 -31.40 13.15 -20.43
CA CYS A 413 -32.20 12.76 -19.28
C CYS A 413 -31.82 13.59 -18.05
N SER A 414 -32.69 14.50 -17.62
CA SER A 414 -32.46 15.36 -16.44
C SER A 414 -32.29 14.60 -15.12
N ARG A 415 -32.72 13.34 -15.06
CA ARG A 415 -32.64 12.46 -13.87
C ARG A 415 -31.27 11.83 -13.69
N VAL A 416 -30.44 11.83 -14.73
CA VAL A 416 -29.15 11.15 -14.75
C VAL A 416 -28.04 12.20 -14.79
N HIS A 417 -27.34 12.34 -13.67
CA HIS A 417 -26.34 13.37 -13.47
C HIS A 417 -24.98 12.81 -13.86
N THR A 418 -24.47 13.28 -14.99
CA THR A 418 -23.21 12.81 -15.58
C THR A 418 -22.38 14.00 -16.05
N THR A 419 -21.08 13.79 -16.24
CA THR A 419 -20.14 14.80 -16.75
C THR A 419 -19.06 14.08 -17.55
N ILE A 420 -19.33 13.83 -18.83
CA ILE A 420 -18.49 12.99 -19.70
C ILE A 420 -17.03 13.46 -19.75
N SER A 421 -16.80 14.78 -19.73
CA SER A 421 -15.45 15.37 -19.76
C SER A 421 -14.60 15.00 -18.52
N LEU A 422 -15.25 14.61 -17.42
CA LEU A 422 -14.64 14.11 -16.19
C LEU A 422 -14.67 12.58 -16.08
N LYS A 423 -15.13 11.85 -17.11
CA LYS A 423 -15.43 10.40 -17.12
C LYS A 423 -16.59 9.97 -16.23
N HIS A 424 -17.50 10.89 -15.94
CA HIS A 424 -18.72 10.59 -15.21
C HIS A 424 -19.79 10.26 -16.24
N TYR A 425 -20.11 8.99 -16.48
CA TYR A 425 -21.13 8.58 -17.46
C TYR A 425 -21.62 7.16 -17.23
N VAL A 426 -22.81 6.87 -17.74
CA VAL A 426 -23.41 5.53 -17.76
C VAL A 426 -23.15 4.86 -19.11
N LEU A 427 -22.75 3.60 -19.11
CA LEU A 427 -22.68 2.74 -20.30
C LEU A 427 -23.72 1.64 -20.20
N ILE A 428 -24.70 1.67 -21.09
CA ILE A 428 -25.83 0.74 -21.12
C ILE A 428 -25.61 -0.25 -22.25
N SER A 429 -25.50 -1.53 -21.92
CA SER A 429 -25.35 -2.61 -22.90
C SER A 429 -26.68 -3.03 -23.53
N LYS A 430 -26.62 -3.82 -24.63
CA LYS A 430 -27.81 -4.46 -25.21
C LYS A 430 -28.51 -5.37 -24.20
N HIS A 431 -29.84 -5.49 -24.29
CA HIS A 431 -30.68 -6.30 -23.38
C HIS A 431 -30.71 -5.78 -21.94
N VAL A 432 -30.60 -4.46 -21.78
CA VAL A 432 -30.87 -3.75 -20.52
C VAL A 432 -32.23 -3.07 -20.59
N VAL A 433 -33.06 -3.34 -19.59
CA VAL A 433 -34.26 -2.57 -19.26
C VAL A 433 -33.89 -1.62 -18.13
N LEU A 434 -34.12 -0.32 -18.35
CA LEU A 434 -33.85 0.73 -17.38
C LEU A 434 -35.08 1.63 -17.30
N GLU A 435 -35.75 1.60 -16.16
CA GLU A 435 -36.96 2.37 -15.87
C GLU A 435 -36.70 3.37 -14.74
N LEU A 436 -36.87 4.65 -15.04
CA LEU A 436 -36.66 5.75 -14.11
C LEU A 436 -37.97 6.53 -13.92
N HIS A 437 -38.50 6.53 -12.70
CA HIS A 437 -39.64 7.40 -12.36
C HIS A 437 -39.30 8.88 -12.59
N PRO A 438 -40.27 9.75 -12.96
CA PRO A 438 -39.99 11.16 -13.23
C PRO A 438 -39.23 11.94 -12.15
N LYS A 439 -39.40 11.54 -10.88
CA LYS A 439 -38.80 12.15 -9.68
C LYS A 439 -37.58 11.38 -9.13
N SER A 440 -37.12 10.33 -9.82
CA SER A 440 -35.94 9.59 -9.38
C SER A 440 -34.65 10.31 -9.76
N CYS A 441 -33.54 9.89 -9.16
CA CYS A 441 -32.21 10.45 -9.42
C CYS A 441 -31.17 9.35 -9.56
N LEU A 442 -30.33 9.44 -10.58
CA LEU A 442 -29.13 8.63 -10.77
C LEU A 442 -27.91 9.56 -10.81
N LYS A 443 -27.07 9.52 -9.77
CA LYS A 443 -25.85 10.33 -9.65
C LYS A 443 -24.64 9.47 -9.93
N VAL A 444 -23.80 9.88 -10.87
CA VAL A 444 -22.66 9.10 -11.31
C VAL A 444 -21.41 9.97 -11.33
N ASN A 445 -20.44 9.66 -10.46
CA ASN A 445 -19.14 10.32 -10.36
C ASN A 445 -17.97 9.41 -10.85
N GLY A 446 -18.28 8.49 -11.77
CA GLY A 446 -17.32 7.58 -12.41
C GLY A 446 -17.94 6.93 -13.65
N ILE A 447 -17.45 5.76 -14.06
CA ILE A 447 -18.04 4.99 -15.15
C ILE A 447 -18.96 3.91 -14.59
N LEU A 448 -20.27 4.13 -14.70
CA LEU A 448 -21.28 3.13 -14.35
C LEU A 448 -21.60 2.26 -15.58
N LYS A 449 -21.28 0.97 -15.55
CA LYS A 449 -21.64 0.03 -16.62
C LYS A 449 -22.83 -0.82 -16.20
N ILE A 450 -23.85 -0.88 -17.05
CA ILE A 450 -25.08 -1.64 -16.82
C ILE A 450 -25.21 -2.72 -17.90
N GLY A 451 -25.34 -3.97 -17.45
CA GLY A 451 -25.44 -5.15 -18.30
C GLY A 451 -24.11 -5.53 -18.98
N GLU A 452 -22.96 -5.25 -18.35
CA GLU A 452 -21.65 -5.63 -18.89
C GLU A 452 -21.61 -7.14 -19.16
N LYS A 453 -21.20 -7.53 -20.37
CA LYS A 453 -21.28 -8.93 -20.83
C LYS A 453 -19.91 -9.59 -20.87
N LYS A 454 -19.85 -10.82 -20.36
CA LYS A 454 -18.71 -11.72 -20.59
C LYS A 454 -18.75 -12.38 -21.97
N PHE A 455 -19.96 -12.65 -22.48
CA PHE A 455 -20.19 -13.21 -23.81
C PHE A 455 -20.89 -12.18 -24.69
N ALA A 456 -20.24 -11.77 -25.80
CA ALA A 456 -20.70 -10.66 -26.64
C ALA A 456 -22.15 -10.82 -27.13
N ASN A 457 -22.57 -12.05 -27.43
CA ASN A 457 -23.89 -12.37 -27.99
C ASN A 457 -24.94 -12.78 -26.95
N SER A 458 -24.64 -12.67 -25.65
CA SER A 458 -25.61 -13.00 -24.60
C SER A 458 -26.85 -12.11 -24.70
N LYS A 459 -28.03 -12.74 -24.65
CA LYS A 459 -29.35 -12.09 -24.66
C LYS A 459 -30.00 -12.01 -23.29
N LEU A 460 -29.31 -12.47 -22.26
CA LEU A 460 -29.84 -12.46 -20.90
C LEU A 460 -30.09 -11.02 -20.45
N GLU A 461 -31.32 -10.76 -20.03
CA GLU A 461 -31.80 -9.43 -19.68
C GLU A 461 -31.19 -8.95 -18.36
N THR A 462 -30.94 -7.64 -18.26
CA THR A 462 -30.61 -6.96 -17.00
C THR A 462 -31.66 -5.92 -16.76
N ARG A 463 -32.21 -5.85 -15.55
CA ARG A 463 -33.32 -4.96 -15.22
C ARG A 463 -32.92 -4.00 -14.12
N VAL A 464 -33.30 -2.74 -14.30
CA VAL A 464 -33.09 -1.68 -13.32
C VAL A 464 -34.37 -0.86 -13.21
N LEU A 465 -34.94 -0.79 -12.01
CA LEU A 465 -36.09 0.03 -11.66
C LEU A 465 -35.68 1.02 -10.57
N ILE A 466 -35.92 2.31 -10.81
CA ILE A 466 -35.74 3.38 -9.81
C ILE A 466 -37.06 4.14 -9.65
N GLU A 467 -37.70 3.97 -8.51
CA GLU A 467 -39.04 4.48 -8.23
C GLU A 467 -39.06 5.97 -7.79
N ASP A 468 -40.25 6.43 -7.40
CA ASP A 468 -40.53 7.81 -6.98
C ASP A 468 -39.61 8.29 -5.84
N GLY A 469 -38.91 9.41 -6.06
CA GLY A 469 -37.99 9.99 -5.07
C GLY A 469 -36.75 9.15 -4.73
N ALA A 470 -36.58 7.99 -5.35
CA ALA A 470 -35.47 7.09 -5.10
C ALA A 470 -34.17 7.61 -5.75
N THR A 471 -33.04 7.34 -5.11
CA THR A 471 -31.72 7.74 -5.59
C THR A 471 -30.78 6.55 -5.72
N TRP A 472 -30.12 6.44 -6.87
CA TRP A 472 -28.91 5.62 -7.02
C TRP A 472 -27.69 6.54 -7.12
N GLN A 473 -26.78 6.44 -6.16
CA GLN A 473 -25.54 7.21 -6.13
C GLN A 473 -24.34 6.29 -6.31
N VAL A 474 -23.50 6.62 -7.28
CA VAL A 474 -22.26 5.89 -7.60
C VAL A 474 -21.11 6.89 -7.63
N ASP A 475 -20.17 6.77 -6.70
CA ASP A 475 -19.11 7.76 -6.48
C ASP A 475 -17.80 7.50 -7.26
N ASP A 476 -17.66 6.33 -7.90
CA ASP A 476 -16.50 5.93 -8.74
C ASP A 476 -16.93 4.90 -9.81
N ASP A 477 -16.00 4.26 -10.51
CA ASP A 477 -16.31 3.22 -11.52
C ASP A 477 -17.05 2.02 -10.91
N TRP A 478 -18.24 1.66 -11.39
CA TRP A 478 -18.97 0.48 -10.90
C TRP A 478 -19.64 -0.31 -12.03
N VAL A 479 -19.78 -1.63 -11.84
CA VAL A 479 -20.29 -2.52 -12.87
C VAL A 479 -21.45 -3.37 -12.35
N LEU A 480 -22.61 -3.24 -12.98
CA LEU A 480 -23.71 -4.21 -12.90
C LEU A 480 -23.59 -5.18 -14.08
N PHE A 481 -23.16 -6.41 -13.83
CA PHE A 481 -23.03 -7.43 -14.88
C PHE A 481 -24.40 -7.91 -15.37
N TYR A 482 -24.42 -8.42 -16.59
CA TYR A 482 -25.61 -8.95 -17.26
C TYR A 482 -26.38 -9.99 -16.42
N GLY A 483 -27.70 -10.10 -16.61
CA GLY A 483 -28.56 -11.01 -15.84
C GLY A 483 -28.96 -10.51 -14.46
N SER A 484 -28.42 -9.37 -14.02
CA SER A 484 -28.73 -8.81 -12.71
C SER A 484 -30.05 -8.05 -12.69
N ASP A 485 -30.62 -7.97 -11.50
CA ASP A 485 -31.90 -7.32 -11.20
C ASP A 485 -31.69 -6.31 -10.07
N LEU A 486 -31.98 -5.03 -10.33
CA LEU A 486 -31.83 -3.95 -9.36
C LEU A 486 -33.15 -3.20 -9.25
N GLU A 487 -33.73 -3.22 -8.06
CA GLU A 487 -34.93 -2.46 -7.72
C GLU A 487 -34.61 -1.49 -6.58
N ILE A 488 -34.89 -0.20 -6.79
CA ILE A 488 -34.74 0.84 -5.78
C ILE A 488 -36.12 1.47 -5.58
N PHE A 489 -36.74 1.12 -4.46
CA PHE A 489 -38.09 1.51 -4.13
C PHE A 489 -38.19 2.97 -3.71
N LYS A 490 -39.44 3.43 -3.64
CA LYS A 490 -39.82 4.80 -3.31
C LYS A 490 -39.00 5.39 -2.15
N ASN A 491 -38.39 6.56 -2.41
CA ASN A 491 -37.56 7.32 -1.48
C ASN A 491 -36.32 6.58 -0.92
N ALA A 492 -35.96 5.41 -1.44
CA ALA A 492 -34.79 4.67 -0.98
C ALA A 492 -33.49 5.23 -1.60
N LEU A 493 -32.37 4.95 -0.93
CA LEU A 493 -31.03 5.28 -1.39
C LEU A 493 -30.21 4.01 -1.63
N PHE A 494 -29.77 3.78 -2.87
CA PHE A 494 -28.68 2.84 -3.13
C PHE A 494 -27.40 3.62 -3.34
N HIS A 495 -26.41 3.45 -2.45
CA HIS A 495 -25.16 4.20 -2.47
C HIS A 495 -23.96 3.27 -2.62
N VAL A 496 -23.11 3.57 -3.59
CA VAL A 496 -21.84 2.88 -3.88
C VAL A 496 -20.70 3.89 -3.83
N GLU A 497 -19.79 3.74 -2.88
CA GLU A 497 -18.69 4.70 -2.65
C GLU A 497 -17.51 4.57 -3.60
N GLY A 498 -17.36 3.45 -4.31
CA GLY A 498 -16.12 3.21 -5.04
C GLY A 498 -16.11 2.06 -6.03
N ILE A 499 -14.89 1.74 -6.49
CA ILE A 499 -14.66 0.70 -7.50
C ILE A 499 -15.22 -0.64 -7.03
N GLY A 500 -16.02 -1.30 -7.87
CA GLY A 500 -16.58 -2.61 -7.55
C GLY A 500 -17.54 -3.10 -8.62
N GLY A 501 -18.27 -4.16 -8.31
CA GLY A 501 -19.32 -4.64 -9.21
C GLY A 501 -19.89 -5.98 -8.85
N THR A 502 -21.02 -6.28 -9.49
CA THR A 502 -21.64 -7.60 -9.48
C THR A 502 -20.96 -8.56 -10.44
N ASN A 503 -21.17 -9.85 -10.26
CA ASN A 503 -21.07 -10.80 -11.35
C ASN A 503 -22.47 -11.02 -11.93
N ILE A 504 -22.61 -11.99 -12.84
CA ILE A 504 -23.90 -12.31 -13.45
C ILE A 504 -24.96 -12.68 -12.40
N ASN A 505 -26.23 -12.39 -12.72
CA ASN A 505 -27.42 -12.84 -11.98
C ASN A 505 -27.55 -12.34 -10.54
N SER A 506 -26.98 -11.20 -10.18
CA SER A 506 -27.17 -10.65 -8.83
C SER A 506 -28.53 -9.97 -8.71
N THR A 507 -29.17 -10.10 -7.54
CA THR A 507 -30.46 -9.45 -7.24
C THR A 507 -30.25 -8.48 -6.09
N ILE A 508 -30.54 -7.19 -6.31
CA ILE A 508 -30.41 -6.12 -5.32
C ILE A 508 -31.76 -5.43 -5.18
N ILE A 509 -32.36 -5.47 -4.00
CA ILE A 509 -33.67 -4.87 -3.71
C ILE A 509 -33.50 -3.87 -2.55
N CYS A 510 -33.50 -2.59 -2.88
CA CYS A 510 -33.29 -1.47 -1.95
C CYS A 510 -34.60 -0.78 -1.61
N GLY A 511 -35.08 -0.95 -0.38
CA GLY A 511 -36.31 -0.40 0.17
C GLY A 511 -36.13 0.78 1.11
N GLU A 512 -34.94 0.98 1.68
CA GLU A 512 -34.60 2.13 2.53
C GLU A 512 -33.19 2.64 2.21
N HIS A 513 -32.17 1.85 2.51
CA HIS A 513 -30.78 2.21 2.27
C HIS A 513 -29.90 0.96 2.15
N ILE A 514 -29.30 0.77 0.98
CA ILE A 514 -28.20 -0.18 0.78
C ILE A 514 -26.94 0.64 0.50
N HIS A 515 -25.90 0.37 1.28
CA HIS A 515 -24.61 1.04 1.17
C HIS A 515 -23.49 0.04 0.88
N PHE A 516 -22.74 0.27 -0.18
CA PHE A 516 -21.50 -0.44 -0.50
C PHE A 516 -20.31 0.50 -0.35
N GLY A 517 -19.38 0.11 0.52
CA GLY A 517 -18.07 0.73 0.60
C GLY A 517 -17.25 0.52 -0.68
N ARG A 518 -16.11 1.20 -0.76
CA ARG A 518 -15.18 1.07 -1.88
C ARG A 518 -14.62 -0.35 -1.99
N GLY A 519 -14.50 -0.92 -3.19
CA GLY A 519 -13.85 -2.22 -3.40
C GLY A 519 -14.72 -3.44 -3.14
N VAL A 520 -16.04 -3.29 -3.00
CA VAL A 520 -16.94 -4.44 -2.79
C VAL A 520 -17.03 -5.26 -4.07
N MET A 521 -16.61 -6.52 -3.97
CA MET A 521 -16.64 -7.49 -5.06
C MET A 521 -17.75 -8.50 -4.83
N ILE A 522 -18.65 -8.62 -5.79
CA ILE A 522 -19.85 -9.45 -5.64
C ILE A 522 -19.79 -10.59 -6.66
N GLY A 523 -19.91 -11.81 -6.16
CA GLY A 523 -19.90 -13.05 -6.92
C GLY A 523 -21.15 -13.26 -7.75
N ARG A 524 -21.29 -14.49 -8.28
CA ARG A 524 -22.45 -14.87 -9.11
C ARG A 524 -23.68 -15.08 -8.24
N ALA A 525 -24.86 -14.74 -8.74
CA ALA A 525 -26.13 -15.09 -8.11
C ALA A 525 -26.29 -14.60 -6.65
N VAL A 526 -25.65 -13.47 -6.30
CA VAL A 526 -25.75 -12.91 -4.93
C VAL A 526 -27.08 -12.15 -4.79
N THR A 527 -27.76 -12.36 -3.67
CA THR A 527 -29.00 -11.64 -3.33
C THR A 527 -28.75 -10.67 -2.18
N ILE A 528 -29.12 -9.40 -2.34
CA ILE A 528 -28.99 -8.36 -1.32
C ILE A 528 -30.33 -7.65 -1.20
N ARG A 529 -30.89 -7.63 0.01
CA ARG A 529 -32.14 -6.92 0.28
C ARG A 529 -32.15 -6.32 1.66
N ASP A 530 -32.60 -5.09 1.78
CA ASP A 530 -32.78 -4.38 3.04
C ASP A 530 -34.26 -4.37 3.51
N ASN A 531 -35.15 -5.04 2.77
CA ASN A 531 -36.58 -5.05 3.00
C ASN A 531 -37.18 -6.46 2.92
N ASN A 532 -38.40 -6.63 3.44
CA ASN A 532 -39.14 -7.89 3.45
C ASN A 532 -40.34 -7.92 2.49
N GLY A 533 -40.31 -7.16 1.38
CA GLY A 533 -41.29 -7.29 0.31
C GLY A 533 -42.66 -6.63 0.58
N ASN A 534 -42.70 -5.63 1.47
CA ASN A 534 -43.91 -4.86 1.81
C ASN A 534 -45.06 -5.71 2.39
N HIS A 535 -44.74 -6.86 2.99
CA HIS A 535 -45.73 -7.67 3.69
C HIS A 535 -46.04 -7.12 5.08
N TYR A 536 -47.33 -7.14 5.43
CA TYR A 536 -47.78 -6.84 6.79
C TYR A 536 -47.45 -8.01 7.72
N ILE A 537 -46.61 -7.76 8.74
CA ILE A 537 -46.30 -8.73 9.77
C ILE A 537 -46.81 -8.21 11.12
N ALA A 538 -47.72 -8.95 11.74
CA ALA A 538 -48.30 -8.63 13.03
C ALA A 538 -47.30 -8.92 14.18
N ARG A 539 -46.27 -8.09 14.31
CA ARG A 539 -45.26 -8.17 15.38
C ARG A 539 -44.90 -6.78 15.89
N ARG A 540 -44.97 -6.57 17.20
CA ARG A 540 -44.63 -5.29 17.84
C ARG A 540 -43.20 -4.89 17.47
N GLY A 541 -43.02 -3.65 16.98
CA GLY A 541 -41.72 -3.12 16.59
C GLY A 541 -41.17 -3.67 15.27
N TYR A 542 -41.94 -4.45 14.51
CA TYR A 542 -41.54 -4.90 13.18
C TYR A 542 -41.36 -3.69 12.24
N LYS A 543 -40.21 -3.67 11.56
CA LYS A 543 -39.94 -2.78 10.45
C LYS A 543 -39.81 -3.61 9.18
N ASN A 544 -40.49 -3.18 8.13
CA ASN A 544 -40.39 -3.80 6.82
C ASN A 544 -39.00 -3.61 6.21
N THR A 545 -38.34 -2.50 6.53
CA THR A 545 -36.99 -2.15 6.06
C THR A 545 -36.01 -2.04 7.23
N ARG A 546 -34.77 -2.44 6.99
CA ARG A 546 -33.61 -2.18 7.84
C ARG A 546 -32.38 -2.05 6.94
N PRO A 547 -31.63 -0.93 6.99
CA PRO A 547 -30.50 -0.69 6.10
C PRO A 547 -29.48 -1.83 6.09
N VAL A 548 -28.89 -2.06 4.93
CA VAL A 548 -27.76 -2.97 4.75
C VAL A 548 -26.50 -2.15 4.48
N HIS A 549 -25.46 -2.41 5.27
CA HIS A 549 -24.16 -1.77 5.11
C HIS A 549 -23.11 -2.83 4.80
N ILE A 550 -22.38 -2.64 3.71
CA ILE A 550 -21.28 -3.52 3.31
C ILE A 550 -20.00 -2.70 3.31
N GLY A 551 -19.09 -3.04 4.22
CA GLY A 551 -17.81 -2.37 4.41
C GLY A 551 -16.92 -2.44 3.16
N GLN A 552 -15.92 -1.57 3.14
CA GLN A 552 -14.98 -1.49 2.02
C GLN A 552 -14.22 -2.80 1.86
N HIS A 553 -13.89 -3.14 0.61
CA HIS A 553 -13.11 -4.33 0.27
C HIS A 553 -13.70 -5.62 0.84
N ALA A 554 -15.03 -5.73 0.91
CA ALA A 554 -15.71 -6.98 1.23
C ALA A 554 -15.90 -7.84 -0.04
N TRP A 555 -15.79 -9.17 0.11
CA TRP A 555 -16.04 -10.12 -0.97
C TRP A 555 -17.28 -10.95 -0.68
N LEU A 556 -18.32 -10.80 -1.50
CA LEU A 556 -19.51 -11.62 -1.44
C LEU A 556 -19.36 -12.80 -2.41
N CYS A 557 -19.14 -14.01 -1.90
CA CYS A 557 -18.98 -15.19 -2.75
C CYS A 557 -20.31 -15.65 -3.36
N GLU A 558 -20.22 -16.57 -4.33
CA GLU A 558 -21.34 -17.04 -5.13
C GLU A 558 -22.56 -17.46 -4.29
N GLY A 559 -23.74 -16.98 -4.68
CA GLY A 559 -25.02 -17.43 -4.16
C GLY A 559 -25.32 -17.00 -2.72
N CYS A 560 -24.48 -16.19 -2.07
CA CYS A 560 -24.79 -15.71 -0.73
C CYS A 560 -26.00 -14.76 -0.73
N THR A 561 -26.67 -14.70 0.42
CA THR A 561 -27.85 -13.87 0.63
C THR A 561 -27.63 -12.94 1.81
N ILE A 562 -27.75 -11.64 1.57
CA ILE A 562 -27.64 -10.58 2.58
C ILE A 562 -29.03 -10.01 2.81
N ILE A 563 -29.51 -10.05 4.06
CA ILE A 563 -30.88 -9.62 4.40
C ILE A 563 -30.91 -8.38 5.31
N ALA A 564 -32.11 -7.84 5.48
CA ALA A 564 -32.39 -6.58 6.17
C ALA A 564 -31.70 -6.45 7.53
N GLY A 565 -30.90 -5.39 7.69
CA GLY A 565 -30.17 -5.06 8.92
C GLY A 565 -28.75 -5.62 9.00
N ALA A 566 -28.28 -6.37 8.00
CA ALA A 566 -26.91 -6.86 7.97
C ALA A 566 -25.90 -5.71 7.92
N LYS A 567 -24.83 -5.84 8.70
CA LYS A 567 -23.69 -4.91 8.73
C LYS A 567 -22.40 -5.70 8.54
N ILE A 568 -21.82 -5.66 7.35
CA ILE A 568 -20.62 -6.40 7.00
C ILE A 568 -19.42 -5.48 7.20
N GLY A 569 -18.45 -5.91 8.00
CA GLY A 569 -17.22 -5.15 8.25
C GLY A 569 -16.26 -5.13 7.05
N ASP A 570 -15.33 -4.19 7.10
CA ASP A 570 -14.29 -4.03 6.08
C ASP A 570 -13.48 -5.31 5.86
N GLY A 571 -13.13 -5.62 4.61
CA GLY A 571 -12.30 -6.78 4.28
C GLY A 571 -12.98 -8.14 4.42
N ALA A 572 -14.22 -8.22 4.93
CA ALA A 572 -14.87 -9.48 5.24
C ALA A 572 -15.20 -10.30 3.98
N ILE A 573 -15.14 -11.63 4.11
CA ILE A 573 -15.50 -12.59 3.05
C ILE A 573 -16.78 -13.30 3.46
N ILE A 574 -17.83 -13.14 2.66
CA ILE A 574 -19.08 -13.89 2.82
C ILE A 574 -18.97 -15.13 1.95
N GLY A 575 -18.84 -16.29 2.57
CA GLY A 575 -18.70 -17.58 1.91
C GLY A 575 -19.87 -17.93 1.00
N ALA A 576 -19.62 -18.85 0.06
CA ALA A 576 -20.61 -19.23 -0.93
C ALA A 576 -21.90 -19.75 -0.28
N LYS A 577 -23.05 -19.32 -0.79
CA LYS A 577 -24.40 -19.68 -0.31
C LYS A 577 -24.68 -19.36 1.17
N ALA A 578 -23.88 -18.50 1.80
CA ALA A 578 -24.11 -18.09 3.19
C ALA A 578 -25.33 -17.15 3.32
N LEU A 579 -26.05 -17.23 4.44
CA LEU A 579 -27.14 -16.31 4.78
C LEU A 579 -26.70 -15.35 5.90
N VAL A 580 -26.52 -14.08 5.55
CA VAL A 580 -26.10 -13.03 6.50
C VAL A 580 -27.31 -12.24 6.98
N ALA A 581 -27.69 -12.49 8.23
CA ALA A 581 -28.81 -11.83 8.91
C ALA A 581 -28.40 -10.88 10.04
N SER A 582 -27.10 -10.81 10.35
CA SER A 582 -26.53 -10.09 11.49
C SER A 582 -25.24 -9.37 11.11
N ALA A 583 -24.61 -8.71 12.08
CA ALA A 583 -23.30 -8.11 11.88
C ALA A 583 -22.24 -9.18 11.58
N VAL A 584 -21.31 -8.85 10.68
CA VAL A 584 -20.11 -9.64 10.36
C VAL A 584 -18.89 -8.78 10.71
N PRO A 585 -17.98 -9.22 11.60
CA PRO A 585 -16.80 -8.46 11.93
C PRO A 585 -15.87 -8.23 10.73
N ALA A 586 -15.11 -7.14 10.77
CA ALA A 586 -14.11 -6.84 9.74
C ALA A 586 -13.02 -7.92 9.68
N PHE A 587 -12.48 -8.16 8.47
CA PHE A 587 -11.41 -9.13 8.20
C PHE A 587 -11.69 -10.57 8.64
N THR A 588 -12.97 -10.97 8.68
CA THR A 588 -13.38 -12.35 8.95
C THR A 588 -13.94 -13.01 7.70
N MET A 589 -13.87 -14.34 7.65
CA MET A 589 -14.65 -15.15 6.73
C MET A 589 -15.84 -15.76 7.46
N VAL A 590 -17.04 -15.63 6.90
CA VAL A 590 -18.24 -16.28 7.42
C VAL A 590 -18.80 -17.29 6.42
N ALA A 591 -19.41 -18.37 6.92
CA ALA A 591 -20.09 -19.38 6.09
C ALA A 591 -21.31 -19.97 6.80
N GLY A 592 -22.22 -20.57 6.04
CA GLY A 592 -23.39 -21.26 6.57
C GLY A 592 -24.71 -20.46 6.51
N ASN A 593 -25.79 -21.09 6.97
CA ASN A 593 -27.13 -20.52 7.03
C ASN A 593 -27.77 -20.89 8.39
N PRO A 594 -27.77 -19.98 9.39
CA PRO A 594 -27.21 -18.62 9.34
C PRO A 594 -25.68 -18.63 9.26
N ALA A 595 -25.11 -17.55 8.70
CA ALA A 595 -23.66 -17.40 8.56
C ALA A 595 -22.97 -17.24 9.93
N GLN A 596 -21.88 -17.96 10.12
CA GLN A 596 -21.04 -17.94 11.32
C GLN A 596 -19.58 -17.68 10.92
N VAL A 597 -18.80 -17.04 11.80
CA VAL A 597 -17.36 -16.85 11.59
C VAL A 597 -16.68 -18.21 11.54
N VAL A 598 -15.92 -18.45 10.47
CA VAL A 598 -15.14 -19.67 10.25
C VAL A 598 -13.64 -19.40 10.15
N ASP A 599 -13.24 -18.14 9.95
CA ASP A 599 -11.85 -17.72 9.91
C ASP A 599 -11.72 -16.24 10.26
N GLU A 600 -10.56 -15.85 10.78
CA GLU A 600 -10.22 -14.50 11.22
C GLU A 600 -8.90 -14.04 10.57
N ASP A 601 -8.65 -12.73 10.55
CA ASP A 601 -7.46 -12.14 9.93
C ASP A 601 -7.27 -12.51 8.44
N VAL A 602 -8.38 -12.57 7.70
CA VAL A 602 -8.37 -12.93 6.27
C VAL A 602 -8.12 -11.69 5.40
N TYR A 603 -7.20 -11.81 4.44
CA TYR A 603 -6.86 -10.75 3.48
C TYR A 603 -6.90 -11.28 2.05
N TRP A 604 -7.47 -10.49 1.14
CA TRP A 604 -7.68 -10.92 -0.26
C TRP A 604 -7.43 -9.76 -1.25
N LYS A 605 -7.23 -10.11 -2.53
CA LYS A 605 -7.05 -9.19 -3.65
C LYS A 605 -7.70 -9.78 -4.91
N TYR A 606 -8.40 -8.96 -5.70
CA TYR A 606 -8.98 -9.31 -7.00
C TYR A 606 -8.13 -8.90 -8.20
#